data_AF-A0A167L8D0-F1
#
_entry.id   AF-A0A167L8D0-F1
#
_cell.length_a   1.000
_cell.length_b   1.000
_cell.length_c   1.000
_cell.angle_alpha   90.00
_cell.angle_beta   90.00
_cell.angle_gamma   90.00
#
_symmetry.space_group_name_H-M   'P 1'
#
loop_
_entity.id
_entity.type
_entity.pdbx_description
1 polymer ?
#
loop_
_entity_poly.entity_id
_entity_poly.type
_entity_poly.pdbx_seq_one_letter_code
_entity_poly.pdbx_strand_id
1 'polypeptide(L)'
;MASVQHYQAHEMSELATSDEFNDDYPSNYPSSYPSSSREGAPLLGDNASQESLLSPTSTLAPTLQHKPSFFNRLRSLFHRDNQARFGPIDSESGPENNSTLKARKSRGCGVRISGCFVCLLVSGLALFLFLLTSTLYLSPASLPPTRLPDKSTNTTAQFLTLNIFMRPPGVKNNADDYKDERLDYIIRYILPEYDVVAIQEAFAFANRRIDRLIREARYLGFNYHVASPRHYPWELAADGGLLLLSRFPIKQSDVLEFPRGLHSDWLSCKGALHALIELNATRRIHLYTSHTQASYDVQGAFNEEDTRMRYSQFGLLHRFIHSTTAQDTDPILLTGDLNVDASAHNQSTPTASSKAYTQMMDILSGKGVWDTSLHETMWNDTWRVDWKDMGYTTFGHHPVTFGDKLIVNHTEVPAETALTHTDQWMTLQSLDRILWASRNTTELAIHNVTIEPFAVRDNTALTKQQKAKMHFSQISDHYGMSCNVQLL
;
A
#
# COMPACT_ATOMS: atom_id res chain seq x y z
N MET A 1 70.09 -5.23 -3.07
CA MET A 1 69.09 -5.12 -1.99
C MET A 1 67.76 -4.80 -2.67
N ALA A 2 67.09 -5.80 -3.25
CA ALA A 2 66.07 -6.71 -2.66
C ALA A 2 64.73 -5.98 -2.41
N SER A 3 63.55 -6.43 -2.83
CA SER A 3 63.02 -7.43 -3.79
C SER A 3 61.48 -7.22 -3.80
N VAL A 4 60.84 -6.93 -4.94
CA VAL A 4 59.91 -7.82 -5.69
C VAL A 4 59.03 -8.77 -4.84
N GLN A 5 57.70 -8.70 -4.99
CA GLN A 5 56.87 -9.85 -5.41
C GLN A 5 55.39 -9.51 -5.71
N HIS A 6 55.00 -9.81 -6.95
CA HIS A 6 53.67 -10.24 -7.38
C HIS A 6 53.35 -11.63 -6.81
N TYR A 7 52.06 -11.95 -6.65
CA TYR A 7 51.59 -13.35 -6.64
C TYR A 7 50.31 -13.49 -7.48
N GLN A 8 50.40 -14.34 -8.50
CA GLN A 8 49.32 -14.92 -9.28
C GLN A 8 48.99 -16.33 -8.75
N ALA A 9 47.85 -16.83 -9.22
CA ALA A 9 47.14 -18.07 -8.91
C ALA A 9 47.94 -19.38 -8.96
N HIS A 10 47.40 -20.41 -8.30
CA HIS A 10 47.66 -21.81 -8.65
C HIS A 10 46.36 -22.64 -8.63
N GLU A 11 46.16 -23.36 -9.73
CA GLU A 11 45.19 -24.44 -9.99
C GLU A 11 45.43 -25.68 -9.13
N MET A 12 44.37 -26.50 -8.99
CA MET A 12 44.44 -27.96 -8.84
C MET A 12 43.31 -28.60 -9.67
N SER A 13 43.66 -29.28 -10.76
CA SER A 13 42.90 -30.39 -11.41
C SER A 13 43.36 -31.73 -10.79
N GLU A 14 42.57 -32.80 -10.69
CA GLU A 14 42.22 -33.80 -11.73
C GLU A 14 41.17 -34.80 -11.15
N LEU A 15 40.05 -35.06 -11.85
CA LEU A 15 39.65 -36.25 -12.65
C LEU A 15 39.03 -37.47 -11.91
N ALA A 16 37.75 -37.75 -12.24
CA ALA A 16 37.15 -39.07 -12.54
C ALA A 16 35.66 -38.84 -12.94
N THR A 17 35.34 -38.74 -14.24
CA THR A 17 34.72 -39.76 -15.14
C THR A 17 33.20 -40.02 -14.96
N SER A 18 32.49 -39.68 -16.05
CA SER A 18 31.28 -40.29 -16.64
C SER A 18 30.05 -40.59 -15.77
N ASP A 19 28.93 -39.93 -16.07
CA ASP A 19 27.86 -40.59 -16.85
C ASP A 19 26.85 -39.57 -17.39
N GLU A 20 26.46 -39.82 -18.64
CA GLU A 20 25.49 -39.10 -19.46
C GLU A 20 24.08 -39.15 -18.86
N PHE A 21 23.33 -38.05 -18.93
CA PHE A 21 21.90 -38.10 -19.21
C PHE A 21 21.46 -36.78 -19.84
N ASN A 22 21.27 -36.84 -21.17
CA ASN A 22 20.50 -35.89 -21.96
C ASN A 22 19.06 -35.84 -21.41
N ASP A 23 18.45 -34.65 -21.40
CA ASP A 23 17.16 -34.49 -22.07
C ASP A 23 16.87 -33.01 -22.34
N ASP A 24 16.66 -32.77 -23.63
CA ASP A 24 16.31 -31.53 -24.30
C ASP A 24 14.97 -30.96 -23.80
N TYR A 25 14.93 -29.64 -23.55
CA TYR A 25 13.70 -28.85 -23.57
C TYR A 25 13.61 -28.13 -24.92
N PRO A 26 12.61 -28.42 -25.77
CA PRO A 26 12.32 -27.55 -26.90
C PRO A 26 11.41 -26.40 -26.45
N SER A 27 11.99 -25.22 -26.39
CA SER A 27 11.29 -23.96 -26.61
C SER A 27 10.65 -23.96 -27.99
N ASN A 28 9.32 -23.81 -28.08
CA ASN A 28 8.64 -23.23 -29.25
C ASN A 28 7.16 -22.94 -28.92
N TYR A 29 6.85 -21.65 -28.77
CA TYR A 29 5.49 -21.12 -28.90
C TYR A 29 5.17 -20.94 -30.39
N PRO A 30 3.96 -21.32 -30.84
CA PRO A 30 3.35 -20.68 -31.99
C PRO A 30 2.12 -19.88 -31.56
N SER A 31 2.17 -18.58 -31.85
CA SER A 31 1.02 -17.70 -31.95
C SER A 31 0.18 -18.11 -33.17
N SER A 32 -1.11 -18.35 -33.00
CA SER A 32 -2.14 -18.08 -34.03
C SER A 32 -3.53 -18.47 -33.53
N TYR A 33 -4.46 -17.52 -33.49
CA TYR A 33 -5.90 -17.79 -33.55
C TYR A 33 -6.43 -17.29 -34.90
N PRO A 34 -7.24 -18.08 -35.62
CA PRO A 34 -7.75 -17.70 -36.92
C PRO A 34 -8.94 -16.74 -36.82
N SER A 35 -8.92 -15.73 -37.68
CA SER A 35 -10.04 -14.87 -38.05
C SER A 35 -11.18 -15.68 -38.66
N SER A 36 -12.41 -15.49 -38.17
CA SER A 36 -13.61 -15.80 -38.96
C SER A 36 -14.45 -14.55 -39.14
N SER A 37 -14.59 -14.19 -40.41
CA SER A 37 -15.46 -13.19 -40.96
C SER A 37 -16.91 -13.70 -41.00
N ARG A 38 -17.86 -12.81 -40.70
CA ARG A 38 -19.22 -12.86 -41.27
C ARG A 38 -19.85 -11.47 -41.25
N GLU A 39 -20.11 -10.97 -42.45
CA GLU A 39 -20.91 -9.81 -42.77
C GLU A 39 -22.40 -10.05 -42.49
N GLY A 40 -23.16 -8.97 -42.26
CA GLY A 40 -24.63 -9.02 -42.28
C GLY A 40 -25.39 -7.82 -41.70
N ALA A 41 -25.24 -6.65 -42.35
CA ALA A 41 -26.23 -5.57 -42.62
C ALA A 41 -27.21 -4.98 -41.54
N PRO A 42 -27.65 -3.70 -41.72
CA PRO A 42 -28.25 -2.86 -40.68
C PRO A 42 -29.77 -2.64 -40.84
N LEU A 43 -30.45 -2.15 -39.79
CA LEU A 43 -31.77 -1.52 -39.91
C LEU A 43 -31.91 -0.26 -39.03
N LEU A 44 -32.54 0.73 -39.67
CA LEU A 44 -32.89 2.10 -39.30
C LEU A 44 -33.96 2.21 -38.21
N GLY A 45 -34.11 3.40 -37.61
CA GLY A 45 -35.44 3.87 -37.16
C GLY A 45 -35.50 4.86 -36.01
N ASP A 46 -35.25 6.13 -36.31
CA ASP A 46 -35.98 7.38 -35.94
C ASP A 46 -36.77 7.60 -34.62
N ASN A 47 -36.77 8.90 -34.29
CA ASN A 47 -37.70 9.75 -33.51
C ASN A 47 -37.30 10.03 -32.05
N ALA A 48 -36.87 11.24 -31.66
CA ALA A 48 -37.39 12.61 -31.81
C ALA A 48 -38.41 13.02 -30.72
N SER A 49 -38.13 14.21 -30.14
CA SER A 49 -38.99 15.09 -29.33
C SER A 49 -39.31 14.60 -27.90
N GLN A 50 -39.41 15.44 -26.86
CA GLN A 50 -39.79 16.85 -26.82
C GLN A 50 -39.41 17.49 -25.45
N GLU A 51 -39.27 18.81 -25.47
CA GLU A 51 -38.96 19.74 -24.39
C GLU A 51 -39.95 19.70 -23.20
N SER A 52 -39.49 20.12 -22.01
CA SER A 52 -40.18 21.19 -21.28
C SER A 52 -39.27 21.84 -20.23
N LEU A 53 -39.10 23.16 -20.41
CA LEU A 53 -38.64 24.10 -19.39
C LEU A 53 -39.64 24.15 -18.22
N LEU A 54 -39.15 24.30 -16.99
CA LEU A 54 -39.75 25.12 -15.94
C LEU A 54 -38.77 25.24 -14.74
N SER A 55 -38.44 26.48 -14.40
CA SER A 55 -37.96 26.95 -13.09
C SER A 55 -38.80 28.18 -12.74
N PRO A 56 -38.75 28.80 -11.54
CA PRO A 56 -38.05 28.45 -10.29
C PRO A 56 -38.97 28.52 -9.04
N THR A 57 -38.55 28.03 -7.86
CA THR A 57 -38.66 28.75 -6.56
C THR A 57 -38.06 27.98 -5.39
N SER A 58 -37.76 28.76 -4.35
CA SER A 58 -36.92 28.56 -3.18
C SER A 58 -37.42 27.57 -2.12
N THR A 59 -36.57 27.43 -1.09
CA THR A 59 -36.84 27.10 0.33
C THR A 59 -36.94 25.62 0.74
N LEU A 60 -35.89 25.09 1.36
CA LEU A 60 -35.80 24.73 2.80
C LEU A 60 -34.76 23.61 3.02
N ALA A 61 -33.76 23.90 3.85
CA ALA A 61 -32.80 22.92 4.34
C ALA A 61 -33.47 21.94 5.32
N PRO A 62 -33.21 20.62 5.24
CA PRO A 62 -33.51 19.70 6.33
C PRO A 62 -32.25 19.39 7.15
N THR A 63 -32.31 19.81 8.41
CA THR A 63 -31.54 19.36 9.57
C THR A 63 -31.40 17.83 9.62
N LEU A 64 -30.17 17.32 9.54
CA LEU A 64 -29.83 15.93 9.86
C LEU A 64 -29.81 15.73 11.39
N GLN A 65 -30.71 14.87 11.87
CA GLN A 65 -30.73 14.36 13.23
C GLN A 65 -29.54 13.41 13.45
N HIS A 66 -28.61 13.81 14.32
CA HIS A 66 -27.55 12.95 14.83
C HIS A 66 -28.11 11.79 15.67
N LYS A 67 -27.83 10.55 15.28
CA LYS A 67 -27.84 9.40 16.20
C LYS A 67 -26.60 9.49 17.10
N PRO A 68 -26.71 9.24 18.43
CA PRO A 68 -25.61 9.45 19.35
C PRO A 68 -24.52 8.38 19.21
N SER A 69 -23.27 8.83 19.25
CA SER A 69 -22.08 8.00 19.13
C SER A 69 -21.85 7.09 20.35
N PHE A 70 -21.08 6.03 20.12
CA PHE A 70 -20.58 5.01 21.04
C PHE A 70 -20.09 5.55 22.40
N PHE A 71 -19.64 6.81 22.47
CA PHE A 71 -19.16 7.47 23.69
C PHE A 71 -20.24 7.70 24.77
N ASN A 72 -21.52 7.76 24.42
CA ASN A 72 -22.59 7.90 25.43
C ASN A 72 -22.88 6.61 26.21
N ARG A 73 -22.45 5.43 25.72
CA ARG A 73 -22.58 4.15 26.45
C ARG A 73 -21.48 3.91 27.49
N LEU A 74 -20.33 4.57 27.37
CA LEU A 74 -19.24 4.46 28.34
C LEU A 74 -19.43 5.36 29.56
N ARG A 75 -20.22 6.44 29.44
CA ARG A 75 -20.51 7.38 30.54
C ARG A 75 -21.51 6.83 31.56
N SER A 76 -22.34 5.84 31.19
CA SER A 76 -23.31 5.20 32.10
C SER A 76 -22.73 4.08 32.97
N LEU A 77 -21.45 3.74 32.82
CA LEU A 77 -20.77 2.70 33.60
C LEU A 77 -20.03 3.23 34.84
N PHE A 78 -19.94 4.56 35.03
CA PHE A 78 -19.23 5.19 36.16
C PHE A 78 -20.09 6.08 37.08
N HIS A 79 -21.41 5.98 36.99
CA HIS A 79 -22.32 6.62 37.95
C HIS A 79 -23.38 5.64 38.46
N ARG A 80 -22.97 4.82 39.42
CA ARG A 80 -23.89 4.19 40.39
C ARG A 80 -23.13 3.96 41.69
N ASP A 81 -23.58 4.67 42.72
CA ASP A 81 -23.60 4.29 44.14
C ASP A 81 -23.24 5.48 45.04
N ASN A 82 -24.26 6.26 45.37
CA ASN A 82 -24.35 6.97 46.64
C ASN A 82 -25.77 7.53 46.81
N GLN A 83 -26.69 6.71 47.32
CA GLN A 83 -27.85 7.20 48.05
C GLN A 83 -28.12 6.29 49.25
N ALA A 84 -27.84 6.85 50.43
CA ALA A 84 -28.16 6.32 51.73
C ALA A 84 -29.69 6.31 51.94
N ARG A 85 -30.22 5.21 52.50
CA ARG A 85 -31.56 5.17 53.11
C ARG A 85 -31.41 5.11 54.62
N PHE A 86 -31.97 6.14 55.27
CA PHE A 86 -32.31 6.14 56.69
C PHE A 86 -33.57 5.29 56.91
N GLY A 87 -33.59 4.51 57.98
CA GLY A 87 -34.80 3.90 58.57
C GLY A 87 -34.67 3.95 60.10
N PRO A 88 -35.74 4.27 60.85
CA PRO A 88 -35.66 4.37 62.30
C PRO A 88 -35.97 3.04 63.00
N ILE A 89 -35.14 2.76 64.01
CA ILE A 89 -35.43 2.33 65.39
C ILE A 89 -36.55 1.31 65.59
N ASP A 90 -36.17 0.13 66.08
CA ASP A 90 -36.93 -0.57 67.12
C ASP A 90 -35.98 -1.16 68.16
N SER A 91 -36.42 -1.03 69.41
CA SER A 91 -35.77 -1.40 70.66
C SER A 91 -36.03 -2.86 71.03
N GLU A 92 -35.02 -3.58 71.51
CA GLU A 92 -35.21 -4.52 72.62
C GLU A 92 -33.90 -4.94 73.29
N SER A 93 -34.05 -5.24 74.58
CA SER A 93 -33.08 -5.30 75.67
C SER A 93 -32.43 -6.66 75.87
N GLY A 94 -31.19 -6.68 76.38
CA GLY A 94 -30.58 -7.86 77.01
C GLY A 94 -29.14 -7.57 77.50
N PRO A 95 -28.82 -7.70 78.80
CA PRO A 95 -27.57 -7.21 79.38
C PRO A 95 -26.49 -8.29 79.52
N GLU A 96 -25.27 -7.78 79.77
CA GLU A 96 -24.20 -8.33 80.63
C GLU A 96 -22.82 -8.63 80.03
N ASN A 97 -21.86 -7.95 80.68
CA ASN A 97 -20.55 -8.40 81.13
C ASN A 97 -19.30 -8.24 80.24
N ASN A 98 -18.60 -7.15 80.60
CA ASN A 98 -17.22 -7.07 81.06
C ASN A 98 -16.04 -7.29 80.11
N SER A 99 -15.28 -6.19 80.02
CA SER A 99 -13.82 -6.12 80.06
C SER A 99 -13.05 -6.68 78.86
N THR A 100 -12.54 -5.78 78.03
CA THR A 100 -11.09 -5.56 77.92
C THR A 100 -10.81 -4.43 76.93
N LEU A 101 -10.32 -3.29 77.45
CA LEU A 101 -9.55 -2.34 76.66
C LEU A 101 -8.31 -3.05 76.11
N LYS A 102 -8.33 -3.41 74.83
CA LYS A 102 -7.11 -3.64 74.05
C LYS A 102 -6.98 -2.50 73.06
N ALA A 103 -5.99 -1.66 73.32
CA ALA A 103 -5.49 -0.64 72.41
C ALA A 103 -5.25 -1.25 71.02
N ARG A 104 -6.17 -0.99 70.09
CA ARG A 104 -6.01 -1.36 68.69
C ARG A 104 -5.06 -0.35 68.06
N LYS A 105 -3.76 -0.69 68.08
CA LYS A 105 -2.70 -0.08 67.29
C LYS A 105 -3.24 0.34 65.92
N SER A 106 -3.11 1.62 65.59
CA SER A 106 -3.30 2.18 64.26
C SER A 106 -2.23 1.64 63.29
N ARG A 107 -2.31 0.36 62.93
CA ARG A 107 -1.50 -0.25 61.88
C ARG A 107 -2.39 -0.50 60.67
N GLY A 108 -2.68 0.58 59.94
CA GLY A 108 -3.49 0.51 58.72
C GLY A 108 -3.13 1.52 57.64
N CYS A 109 -2.41 2.61 57.97
CA CYS A 109 -2.15 3.68 57.01
C CYS A 109 -0.78 3.56 56.30
N GLY A 110 0.26 3.06 56.97
CA GLY A 110 1.63 3.02 56.41
C GLY A 110 1.86 1.97 55.31
N VAL A 111 1.13 0.84 55.34
CA VAL A 111 1.28 -0.23 54.33
C VAL A 111 0.56 0.13 53.03
N ARG A 112 -0.57 0.85 53.11
CA ARG A 112 -1.33 1.28 51.93
C ARG A 112 -0.61 2.39 51.13
N ILE A 113 0.07 3.31 51.82
CA ILE A 113 0.85 4.37 51.18
C ILE A 113 2.07 3.79 50.45
N SER A 114 2.73 2.77 51.03
CA SER A 114 3.88 2.09 50.41
C SER A 114 3.47 1.33 49.13
N GLY A 115 2.34 0.60 49.17
CA GLY A 115 1.81 -0.09 47.99
C GLY A 115 1.43 0.87 46.85
N CYS A 116 0.76 1.97 47.15
CA CYS A 116 0.42 2.99 46.15
C CYS A 116 1.67 3.64 45.53
N PHE A 117 2.72 3.91 46.33
CA PHE A 117 3.97 4.47 45.83
C PHE A 117 4.71 3.50 44.91
N VAL A 118 4.76 2.21 45.26
CA VAL A 118 5.34 1.17 44.39
C VAL A 118 4.54 1.04 43.09
N CYS A 119 3.21 1.05 43.13
CA CYS A 119 2.38 1.05 41.93
C CYS A 119 2.65 2.28 41.05
N LEU A 120 2.75 3.47 41.62
CA LEU A 120 3.06 4.70 40.88
C LEU A 120 4.45 4.65 40.24
N LEU A 121 5.46 4.10 40.93
CA LEU A 121 6.80 3.92 40.37
C LEU A 121 6.82 2.91 39.22
N VAL A 122 6.11 1.79 39.36
CA VAL A 122 6.00 0.78 38.30
C VAL A 122 5.26 1.34 37.10
N SER A 123 4.13 2.03 37.30
CA SER A 123 3.41 2.70 36.23
C SER A 123 4.23 3.82 35.57
N GLY A 124 4.97 4.59 36.37
CA GLY A 124 5.87 5.63 35.87
C GLY A 124 7.02 5.06 35.04
N LEU A 125 7.63 3.97 35.48
CA LEU A 125 8.66 3.25 34.72
C LEU A 125 8.08 2.66 33.42
N ALA A 126 6.90 2.04 33.48
CA ALA A 126 6.23 1.50 32.30
C ALA A 126 5.91 2.61 31.27
N LEU A 127 5.41 3.76 31.73
CA LEU A 127 5.17 4.91 30.88
C LEU A 127 6.48 5.47 30.30
N PHE A 128 7.52 5.59 31.11
CA PHE A 128 8.84 6.05 30.65
C PHE A 128 9.41 5.11 29.58
N LEU A 129 9.37 3.80 29.80
CA LEU A 129 9.81 2.80 28.83
C LEU A 129 8.97 2.87 27.55
N PHE A 130 7.65 3.00 27.67
CA PHE A 130 6.76 3.15 26.52
C PHE A 130 7.09 4.41 25.70
N LEU A 131 7.30 5.55 26.36
CA LEU A 131 7.66 6.80 25.70
C LEU A 131 9.05 6.72 25.05
N LEU A 132 10.02 6.07 25.71
CA LEU A 132 11.35 5.83 25.17
C LEU A 132 11.29 4.94 23.93
N THR A 133 10.58 3.80 24.00
CA THR A 133 10.36 2.91 22.86
C THR A 133 9.65 3.63 21.72
N SER A 134 8.61 4.42 22.01
CA SER A 134 7.91 5.23 21.01
C SER A 134 8.86 6.20 20.34
N THR A 135 9.67 6.94 21.10
CA THR A 135 10.64 7.90 20.55
C THR A 135 11.68 7.21 19.66
N LEU A 136 12.15 6.03 20.08
CA LEU A 136 13.07 5.23 19.28
C LEU A 136 12.38 4.79 17.98
N TYR A 137 11.34 3.97 18.04
CA TYR A 137 10.77 3.34 16.84
C TYR A 137 10.03 4.28 15.89
N LEU A 138 9.62 5.46 16.36
CA LEU A 138 8.80 6.39 15.56
C LEU A 138 9.60 7.57 15.01
N SER A 139 10.88 7.71 15.41
CA SER A 139 11.79 8.63 14.73
C SER A 139 12.47 7.94 13.55
N PRO A 140 12.63 8.60 12.38
CA PRO A 140 13.45 8.08 11.30
C PRO A 140 14.89 7.80 11.77
N ALA A 141 15.49 6.69 11.31
CA ALA A 141 16.90 6.45 11.56
C ALA A 141 17.78 7.44 10.80
N SER A 142 18.94 7.78 11.37
CA SER A 142 19.95 8.60 10.68
C SER A 142 20.46 7.89 9.42
N LEU A 143 20.57 8.62 8.32
CA LEU A 143 21.10 8.09 7.07
C LEU A 143 22.62 8.19 7.01
N PRO A 144 23.30 7.19 6.42
CA PRO A 144 24.74 7.27 6.15
C PRO A 144 25.04 8.36 5.11
N PRO A 145 26.31 8.78 4.93
CA PRO A 145 26.68 9.63 3.80
C PRO A 145 26.38 8.93 2.47
N THR A 146 26.13 9.71 1.41
CA THR A 146 25.97 9.18 0.05
C THR A 146 27.26 8.49 -0.39
N ARG A 147 27.14 7.33 -1.05
CA ARG A 147 28.30 6.58 -1.59
C ARG A 147 28.45 6.74 -3.10
N LEU A 148 27.32 6.86 -3.80
CA LEU A 148 27.27 7.03 -5.24
C LEU A 148 26.74 8.44 -5.56
N PRO A 149 27.20 9.06 -6.66
CA PRO A 149 26.68 10.35 -7.09
C PRO A 149 25.22 10.23 -7.53
N ASP A 150 24.54 11.37 -7.58
CA ASP A 150 23.19 11.45 -8.13
C ASP A 150 23.19 11.03 -9.60
N LYS A 151 22.16 10.26 -9.99
CA LYS A 151 22.00 9.83 -11.38
C LYS A 151 21.46 11.00 -12.23
N SER A 152 21.90 11.04 -13.48
CA SER A 152 21.31 11.84 -14.57
C SER A 152 21.32 10.97 -15.83
N THR A 153 20.34 11.13 -16.71
CA THR A 153 20.24 10.36 -17.96
C THR A 153 19.76 11.22 -19.12
N ASN A 154 20.19 10.88 -20.33
CA ASN A 154 19.69 11.47 -21.58
C ASN A 154 18.99 10.43 -22.47
N THR A 155 18.79 9.21 -21.96
CA THR A 155 18.25 8.09 -22.74
C THR A 155 17.04 7.50 -22.04
N THR A 156 17.25 6.75 -20.97
CA THR A 156 16.19 6.03 -20.26
C THR A 156 16.43 6.04 -18.75
N ALA A 157 15.34 5.86 -18.01
CA ALA A 157 15.33 5.60 -16.58
C ALA A 157 14.34 4.47 -16.25
N GLN A 158 14.73 3.56 -15.36
CA GLN A 158 13.91 2.40 -14.99
C GLN A 158 13.08 2.69 -13.74
N PHE A 159 11.76 2.60 -13.87
CA PHE A 159 10.81 2.88 -12.80
C PHE A 159 10.09 1.59 -12.41
N LEU A 160 9.92 1.36 -11.10
CA LEU A 160 9.15 0.24 -10.54
C LEU A 160 8.09 0.78 -9.58
N THR A 161 6.88 0.20 -9.64
CA THR A 161 5.91 0.28 -8.55
C THR A 161 5.69 -1.12 -7.96
N LEU A 162 5.69 -1.22 -6.63
CA LEU A 162 5.59 -2.50 -5.94
C LEU A 162 4.97 -2.35 -4.54
N ASN A 163 3.80 -2.95 -4.33
CA ASN A 163 3.34 -3.30 -2.99
C ASN A 163 4.25 -4.41 -2.43
N ILE A 164 4.93 -4.17 -1.31
CA ILE A 164 5.88 -5.13 -0.72
C ILE A 164 5.31 -5.92 0.46
N PHE A 165 4.03 -5.78 0.78
CA PHE A 165 3.35 -6.54 1.83
C PHE A 165 4.11 -6.56 3.17
N MET A 166 4.64 -5.40 3.58
CA MET A 166 5.52 -5.24 4.74
C MET A 166 4.75 -4.70 5.94
N ARG A 167 3.72 -5.46 6.33
CA ARG A 167 2.76 -5.09 7.38
C ARG A 167 3.39 -4.94 8.77
N PRO A 168 2.71 -4.25 9.71
CA PRO A 168 3.21 -4.10 11.07
C PRO A 168 3.46 -5.44 11.79
N PRO A 169 4.33 -5.46 12.82
CA PRO A 169 4.58 -6.66 13.62
C PRO A 169 3.30 -7.29 14.18
N GLY A 170 3.22 -8.61 14.15
CA GLY A 170 2.06 -9.36 14.64
C GLY A 170 0.91 -9.52 13.64
N VAL A 171 0.91 -8.77 12.54
CA VAL A 171 -0.06 -8.93 11.44
C VAL A 171 0.50 -9.92 10.41
N LYS A 172 -0.29 -10.95 10.08
CA LYS A 172 0.02 -11.97 9.06
C LYS A 172 -1.26 -12.63 8.52
N ASN A 173 -1.20 -13.21 7.32
CA ASN A 173 -2.32 -13.95 6.73
C ASN A 173 -2.25 -15.43 7.06
N ASN A 174 -1.11 -16.04 6.75
CA ASN A 174 -0.88 -17.46 6.89
C ASN A 174 0.07 -17.73 8.07
N ALA A 175 0.96 -18.71 7.93
CA ALA A 175 1.91 -19.09 8.98
C ALA A 175 2.89 -17.95 9.31
N ASP A 176 3.45 -17.29 8.30
CA ASP A 176 4.36 -16.15 8.39
C ASP A 176 4.32 -15.35 7.08
N ASP A 177 4.70 -14.07 7.14
CA ASP A 177 4.92 -13.26 5.94
C ASP A 177 6.41 -13.12 5.60
N TYR A 178 7.35 -13.74 6.32
CA TYR A 178 8.80 -13.75 6.01
C TYR A 178 9.39 -12.36 5.74
N LYS A 179 8.95 -11.38 6.55
CA LYS A 179 9.16 -9.94 6.30
C LYS A 179 10.65 -9.58 6.20
N ASP A 180 11.48 -10.16 7.05
CA ASP A 180 12.91 -9.83 7.09
C ASP A 180 13.69 -10.49 5.93
N GLU A 181 13.38 -11.74 5.58
CA GLU A 181 13.98 -12.45 4.45
C GLU A 181 13.56 -11.83 3.11
N ARG A 182 12.29 -11.45 2.96
CA ARG A 182 11.80 -10.75 1.75
C ARG A 182 12.42 -9.36 1.63
N LEU A 183 12.57 -8.64 2.74
CA LEU A 183 13.29 -7.35 2.74
C LEU A 183 14.74 -7.53 2.27
N ASP A 184 15.43 -8.54 2.78
CA ASP A 184 16.78 -8.90 2.33
C ASP A 184 16.84 -9.18 0.83
N TYR A 185 15.84 -9.89 0.30
CA TYR A 185 15.74 -10.18 -1.12
C TYR A 185 15.52 -8.90 -1.95
N ILE A 186 14.57 -8.04 -1.56
CA ILE A 186 14.28 -6.78 -2.24
C ILE A 186 15.55 -5.94 -2.37
N ILE A 187 16.28 -5.80 -1.27
CA ILE A 187 17.52 -5.00 -1.24
C ILE A 187 18.59 -5.56 -2.18
N ARG A 188 18.74 -6.89 -2.24
CA ARG A 188 19.84 -7.54 -2.96
C ARG A 188 19.57 -7.75 -4.45
N TYR A 189 18.32 -8.04 -4.81
CA TYR A 189 17.99 -8.56 -6.14
C TYR A 189 16.99 -7.70 -6.91
N ILE A 190 16.25 -6.80 -6.24
CA ILE A 190 15.26 -5.94 -6.91
C ILE A 190 15.79 -4.52 -7.03
N LEU A 191 16.14 -3.86 -5.92
CA LEU A 191 16.59 -2.46 -5.94
C LEU A 191 17.75 -2.14 -6.91
N PRO A 192 18.73 -3.04 -7.14
CA PRO A 192 19.81 -2.76 -8.09
C PRO A 192 19.36 -2.53 -9.54
N GLU A 193 18.22 -3.11 -9.94
CA GLU A 193 17.75 -3.11 -11.34
C GLU A 193 16.95 -1.84 -11.72
N TYR A 194 16.59 -1.01 -10.73
CA TYR A 194 15.74 0.16 -10.93
C TYR A 194 16.40 1.46 -10.48
N ASP A 195 15.93 2.56 -11.06
CA ASP A 195 16.41 3.91 -10.74
C ASP A 195 15.48 4.67 -9.82
N VAL A 196 14.18 4.40 -9.95
CA VAL A 196 13.14 4.98 -9.12
C VAL A 196 12.18 3.86 -8.72
N VAL A 197 11.88 3.75 -7.44
CA VAL A 197 11.01 2.71 -6.90
C VAL A 197 9.92 3.34 -6.05
N ALA A 198 8.66 3.10 -6.41
CA ALA A 198 7.48 3.49 -5.68
C ALA A 198 6.90 2.29 -4.93
N ILE A 199 6.97 2.33 -3.61
CA ILE A 199 6.68 1.20 -2.74
C ILE A 199 5.39 1.45 -1.96
N GLN A 200 4.52 0.44 -1.91
CA GLN A 200 3.32 0.40 -1.07
C GLN A 200 3.44 -0.69 0.02
N GLU A 201 2.66 -0.55 1.08
CA GLU A 201 2.71 -1.38 2.31
C GLU A 201 4.08 -1.48 2.99
N ALA A 202 4.91 -0.45 2.85
CA ALA A 202 6.14 -0.26 3.59
C ALA A 202 5.87 0.37 4.97
N PHE A 203 5.16 -0.34 5.86
CA PHE A 203 4.76 0.23 7.16
C PHE A 203 5.94 0.38 8.13
N ALA A 204 6.11 1.59 8.69
CA ALA A 204 7.14 1.89 9.68
C ALA A 204 6.68 1.64 11.14
N PHE A 205 5.38 1.51 11.39
CA PHE A 205 4.83 1.32 12.73
C PHE A 205 5.49 0.13 13.49
N ALA A 206 6.00 0.45 14.67
CA ALA A 206 6.60 -0.49 15.64
C ALA A 206 7.75 -1.37 15.10
N ASN A 207 8.47 -0.95 14.04
CA ASN A 207 9.59 -1.72 13.49
C ASN A 207 10.68 -0.82 12.87
N ARG A 208 11.78 -1.42 12.38
CA ARG A 208 12.92 -0.72 11.74
C ARG A 208 13.21 -1.19 10.31
N ARG A 209 12.31 -1.94 9.69
CA ARG A 209 12.51 -2.52 8.36
C ARG A 209 12.64 -1.45 7.29
N ILE A 210 11.81 -0.41 7.39
CA ILE A 210 11.83 0.70 6.43
C ILE A 210 13.08 1.56 6.60
N ASP A 211 13.52 1.78 7.84
CA ASP A 211 14.80 2.43 8.11
C ASP A 211 15.98 1.65 7.52
N ARG A 212 15.95 0.31 7.67
CA ARG A 212 16.93 -0.59 7.03
C ARG A 212 16.85 -0.48 5.50
N LEU A 213 15.66 -0.53 4.92
CA LEU A 213 15.44 -0.41 3.48
C LEU A 213 16.04 0.87 2.91
N ILE A 214 15.68 2.03 3.49
CA ILE A 214 16.17 3.34 3.06
C ILE A 214 17.69 3.43 3.21
N ARG A 215 18.24 2.93 4.33
CA ARG A 215 19.68 2.93 4.59
C ARG A 215 20.45 2.09 3.56
N GLU A 216 19.99 0.89 3.25
CA GLU A 216 20.63 0.03 2.25
C GLU A 216 20.44 0.57 0.84
N ALA A 217 19.25 1.10 0.51
CA ALA A 217 18.98 1.77 -0.76
C ALA A 217 19.95 2.96 -0.98
N ARG A 218 20.26 3.72 0.08
CA ARG A 218 21.24 4.80 0.01
C ARG A 218 22.65 4.31 -0.34
N TYR A 219 23.06 3.14 0.15
CA TYR A 219 24.32 2.53 -0.28
C TYR A 219 24.31 2.07 -1.74
N LEU A 220 23.13 1.73 -2.25
CA LEU A 220 22.92 1.42 -3.66
C LEU A 220 22.81 2.65 -4.54
N GLY A 221 22.80 3.88 -4.00
CA GLY A 221 22.75 5.14 -4.77
C GLY A 221 21.38 5.80 -4.83
N PHE A 222 20.38 5.30 -4.11
CA PHE A 222 19.12 6.02 -3.90
C PHE A 222 19.33 7.15 -2.88
N ASN A 223 19.86 8.27 -3.36
CA ASN A 223 20.24 9.40 -2.52
C ASN A 223 19.03 10.19 -1.99
N TYR A 224 17.87 10.01 -2.62
CA TYR A 224 16.64 10.73 -2.31
C TYR A 224 15.51 9.75 -1.96
N HIS A 225 14.67 10.13 -1.00
CA HIS A 225 13.48 9.39 -0.67
C HIS A 225 12.36 10.31 -0.15
N VAL A 226 11.13 9.86 -0.28
CA VAL A 226 9.94 10.46 0.34
C VAL A 226 9.18 9.33 1.01
N ALA A 227 8.77 9.47 2.27
CA ALA A 227 8.08 8.42 3.00
C ALA A 227 6.80 8.96 3.63
N SER A 228 5.85 8.06 3.89
CA SER A 228 4.65 8.40 4.67
C SER A 228 5.05 8.95 6.05
N PRO A 229 4.34 9.97 6.57
CA PRO A 229 4.55 10.46 7.92
C PRO A 229 4.36 9.35 8.94
N ARG A 230 5.22 9.34 9.95
CA ARG A 230 5.09 8.43 11.09
C ARG A 230 4.14 9.05 12.11
N HIS A 231 3.17 8.26 12.57
CA HIS A 231 2.25 8.65 13.63
C HIS A 231 2.63 8.04 14.96
N TYR A 232 2.30 8.74 16.03
CA TYR A 232 2.53 8.25 17.36
C TYR A 232 1.40 7.34 17.85
N PRO A 233 1.64 6.45 18.83
CA PRO A 233 0.69 5.39 19.16
C PRO A 233 -0.62 5.93 19.75
N TRP A 234 -0.62 7.15 20.29
CA TRP A 234 -1.82 7.82 20.80
C TRP A 234 -2.76 8.32 19.70
N GLU A 235 -2.30 8.41 18.45
CA GLU A 235 -3.15 8.68 17.28
C GLU A 235 -3.91 7.42 16.84
N LEU A 236 -3.54 6.25 17.40
CA LEU A 236 -4.08 4.93 17.06
C LEU A 236 -4.05 4.69 15.55
N ALA A 237 -2.98 5.15 14.91
CA ALA A 237 -2.76 5.11 13.48
C ALA A 237 -1.36 4.58 13.18
N ALA A 238 -1.25 3.65 12.24
CA ALA A 238 -0.02 3.39 11.52
C ALA A 238 0.16 4.44 10.42
N ASP A 239 1.41 4.61 9.97
CA ASP A 239 1.73 5.37 8.76
C ASP A 239 1.04 4.78 7.51
N GLY A 240 0.99 5.55 6.43
CA GLY A 240 0.36 5.13 5.18
C GLY A 240 1.09 4.01 4.42
N GLY A 241 2.28 3.59 4.86
CA GLY A 241 3.03 2.52 4.24
C GLY A 241 3.55 2.84 2.83
N LEU A 242 3.72 4.12 2.49
CA LEU A 242 4.28 4.54 1.20
C LEU A 242 5.73 4.97 1.32
N LEU A 243 6.54 4.61 0.33
CA LEU A 243 7.93 5.03 0.19
C LEU A 243 8.29 5.22 -1.29
N LEU A 244 8.79 6.40 -1.65
CA LEU A 244 9.47 6.67 -2.91
C LEU A 244 10.98 6.64 -2.68
N LEU A 245 11.72 5.91 -3.50
CA LEU A 245 13.18 5.91 -3.55
C LEU A 245 13.63 6.39 -4.94
N SER A 246 14.59 7.31 -4.99
CA SER A 246 15.12 7.83 -6.27
C SER A 246 16.64 7.95 -6.26
N ARG A 247 17.27 7.47 -7.34
CA ARG A 247 18.67 7.76 -7.67
C ARG A 247 18.85 9.16 -8.28
N PHE A 248 17.79 9.69 -8.87
CA PHE A 248 17.74 11.04 -9.44
C PHE A 248 17.36 12.07 -8.37
N PRO A 249 17.81 13.33 -8.50
CA PRO A 249 17.41 14.40 -7.59
C PRO A 249 15.90 14.61 -7.54
N ILE A 250 15.36 14.72 -6.32
CA ILE A 250 13.98 15.14 -6.06
C ILE A 250 14.00 16.64 -5.76
N LYS A 251 13.32 17.44 -6.60
CA LYS A 251 13.28 18.90 -6.49
C LYS A 251 12.16 19.43 -5.63
N GLN A 252 11.07 18.68 -5.59
CA GLN A 252 9.90 18.96 -4.79
C GLN A 252 9.32 17.63 -4.33
N SER A 253 8.83 17.58 -3.11
CA SER A 253 8.07 16.44 -2.61
C SER A 253 6.94 16.90 -1.74
N ASP A 254 5.80 16.24 -1.88
CA ASP A 254 4.58 16.55 -1.15
C ASP A 254 3.93 15.26 -0.66
N VAL A 255 3.07 15.38 0.35
CA VAL A 255 2.38 14.26 0.97
C VAL A 255 0.91 14.60 1.10
N LEU A 256 0.06 13.63 0.77
CA LEU A 256 -1.37 13.65 1.03
C LEU A 256 -1.72 12.50 1.96
N GLU A 257 -2.37 12.78 3.08
CA GLU A 257 -3.04 11.77 3.89
C GLU A 257 -4.55 11.85 3.66
N PHE A 258 -5.17 10.71 3.36
CA PHE A 258 -6.61 10.62 3.23
C PHE A 258 -7.28 10.64 4.61
N PRO A 259 -8.57 11.04 4.68
CA PRO A 259 -9.39 10.74 5.83
C PRO A 259 -9.38 9.23 6.13
N ARG A 260 -9.63 8.88 7.39
CA ARG A 260 -9.64 7.48 7.84
C ARG A 260 -10.56 6.62 6.97
N GLY A 261 -10.02 5.49 6.53
CA GLY A 261 -10.75 4.49 5.76
C GLY A 261 -11.70 3.64 6.61
N LEU A 262 -12.11 2.53 6.04
CA LEU A 262 -13.02 1.55 6.65
C LEU A 262 -12.24 0.31 7.11
N HIS A 263 -12.86 -0.50 7.97
CA HIS A 263 -12.28 -1.77 8.42
C HIS A 263 -10.86 -1.63 8.99
N SER A 264 -9.93 -2.52 8.65
CA SER A 264 -8.54 -2.41 9.12
C SER A 264 -7.79 -1.22 8.53
N ASP A 265 -8.21 -0.70 7.37
CA ASP A 265 -7.64 0.52 6.80
C ASP A 265 -7.94 1.75 7.68
N TRP A 266 -8.94 1.69 8.57
CA TRP A 266 -9.13 2.72 9.61
C TRP A 266 -7.91 2.88 10.52
N LEU A 267 -7.11 1.83 10.72
CA LEU A 267 -5.89 1.87 11.53
C LEU A 267 -4.68 2.42 10.76
N SER A 268 -4.80 2.72 9.47
CA SER A 268 -3.72 3.24 8.62
C SER A 268 -4.03 4.65 8.13
N CYS A 269 -3.04 5.54 8.13
CA CYS A 269 -3.13 6.85 7.46
C CYS A 269 -2.78 6.70 5.97
N LYS A 270 -3.61 5.96 5.23
CA LYS A 270 -3.46 5.81 3.76
C LYS A 270 -3.46 7.17 3.07
N GLY A 271 -2.82 7.24 1.89
CA GLY A 271 -2.55 8.53 1.26
C GLY A 271 -1.86 8.40 -0.08
N ALA A 272 -1.16 9.47 -0.47
CA ALA A 272 -0.30 9.52 -1.63
C ALA A 272 0.98 10.32 -1.36
N LEU A 273 2.08 9.93 -2.03
CA LEU A 273 3.33 10.68 -2.06
C LEU A 273 3.55 11.27 -3.45
N HIS A 274 4.19 12.43 -3.49
CA HIS A 274 4.61 13.12 -4.70
C HIS A 274 6.12 13.38 -4.68
N ALA A 275 6.77 13.18 -5.81
CA ALA A 275 8.13 13.65 -6.07
C ALA A 275 8.25 14.24 -7.49
N LEU A 276 8.75 15.47 -7.60
CA LEU A 276 9.22 16.04 -8.86
C LEU A 276 10.67 15.61 -9.08
N ILE A 277 10.87 14.66 -9.99
CA ILE A 277 12.16 14.03 -10.24
C ILE A 277 12.86 14.72 -11.42
N GLU A 278 14.12 15.14 -11.22
CA GLU A 278 14.97 15.69 -12.28
C GLU A 278 15.76 14.57 -12.96
N LEU A 279 15.37 14.19 -14.17
CA LEU A 279 16.04 13.14 -14.96
C LEU A 279 17.37 13.65 -15.56
N ASN A 280 17.39 14.92 -15.95
CA ASN A 280 18.57 15.71 -16.31
C ASN A 280 18.27 17.21 -16.14
N ALA A 281 19.21 18.07 -16.54
CA ALA A 281 19.10 19.52 -16.38
C ALA A 281 17.86 20.18 -17.02
N THR A 282 17.17 19.53 -17.97
CA THR A 282 16.03 20.10 -18.71
C THR A 282 14.77 19.24 -18.70
N ARG A 283 14.82 18.04 -18.12
CA ARG A 283 13.71 17.08 -18.12
C ARG A 283 13.36 16.69 -16.69
N ARG A 284 12.10 16.91 -16.34
CA ARG A 284 11.54 16.51 -15.07
C ARG A 284 10.26 15.72 -15.28
N ILE A 285 9.88 14.96 -14.27
CA ILE A 285 8.65 14.17 -14.26
C ILE A 285 8.07 14.19 -12.85
N HIS A 286 6.77 14.42 -12.74
CA HIS A 286 6.07 14.21 -11.48
C HIS A 286 5.77 12.73 -11.32
N LEU A 287 6.28 12.13 -10.25
CA LEU A 287 5.92 10.79 -9.83
C LEU A 287 5.00 10.87 -8.61
N TYR A 288 3.83 10.25 -8.72
CA TYR A 288 2.92 10.02 -7.62
C TYR A 288 2.84 8.54 -7.32
N THR A 289 2.77 8.20 -6.04
CA THR A 289 2.37 6.87 -5.62
C THR A 289 1.27 6.92 -4.59
N SER A 290 0.30 6.01 -4.69
CA SER A 290 -0.84 5.93 -3.77
C SER A 290 -1.13 4.49 -3.39
N HIS A 291 -1.71 4.31 -2.20
CA HIS A 291 -2.33 3.05 -1.78
C HIS A 291 -3.70 3.39 -1.17
N THR A 292 -4.77 3.09 -1.91
CA THR A 292 -6.15 3.45 -1.55
C THR A 292 -6.84 2.34 -0.75
N GLN A 293 -8.09 2.59 -0.31
CA GLN A 293 -8.90 1.67 0.48
C GLN A 293 -9.00 0.29 -0.20
N ALA A 294 -8.61 -0.76 0.54
CA ALA A 294 -8.73 -2.15 0.12
C ALA A 294 -10.19 -2.60 0.09
N SER A 295 -10.47 -3.62 -0.71
CA SER A 295 -11.77 -4.29 -0.70
C SER A 295 -11.76 -5.42 0.32
N TYR A 296 -12.74 -5.44 1.23
CA TYR A 296 -12.82 -6.46 2.29
C TYR A 296 -13.90 -7.53 2.03
N ASP A 297 -14.26 -7.73 0.77
CA ASP A 297 -15.27 -8.69 0.34
C ASP A 297 -14.70 -10.09 0.06
N VAL A 298 -15.51 -11.11 0.32
CA VAL A 298 -15.20 -12.51 0.01
C VAL A 298 -15.02 -12.66 -1.51
N GLN A 299 -13.88 -13.19 -1.95
CA GLN A 299 -13.56 -13.45 -3.36
C GLN A 299 -13.55 -12.19 -4.26
N GLY A 300 -13.29 -11.01 -3.71
CA GLY A 300 -13.21 -9.77 -4.51
C GLY A 300 -14.57 -9.29 -5.02
N ALA A 301 -15.67 -9.67 -4.36
CA ALA A 301 -16.99 -9.16 -4.70
C ALA A 301 -17.05 -7.62 -4.55
N PHE A 302 -18.03 -7.03 -5.24
CA PHE A 302 -18.19 -5.57 -5.25
C PHE A 302 -18.82 -5.09 -3.94
N ASN A 303 -18.04 -4.31 -3.17
CA ASN A 303 -18.53 -3.57 -2.01
C ASN A 303 -18.81 -2.12 -2.38
N GLU A 304 -20.05 -1.66 -2.16
CA GLU A 304 -20.43 -0.27 -2.45
C GLU A 304 -19.79 0.73 -1.47
N GLU A 305 -19.60 0.35 -0.20
CA GLU A 305 -19.04 1.21 0.84
C GLU A 305 -17.54 1.46 0.61
N ASP A 306 -16.75 0.39 0.39
CA ASP A 306 -15.33 0.49 0.06
C ASP A 306 -15.13 1.28 -1.24
N THR A 307 -15.99 1.05 -2.24
CA THR A 307 -15.93 1.77 -3.52
C THR A 307 -16.21 3.26 -3.34
N ARG A 308 -17.22 3.64 -2.56
CA ARG A 308 -17.51 5.05 -2.25
C ARG A 308 -16.35 5.71 -1.49
N MET A 309 -15.71 4.98 -0.59
CA MET A 309 -14.50 5.46 0.10
C MET A 309 -13.37 5.73 -0.90
N ARG A 310 -13.08 4.79 -1.80
CA ARG A 310 -12.09 4.98 -2.87
C ARG A 310 -12.41 6.18 -3.76
N TYR A 311 -13.67 6.43 -4.12
CA TYR A 311 -14.04 7.61 -4.91
C TYR A 311 -13.66 8.92 -4.23
N SER A 312 -13.86 9.01 -2.90
CA SER A 312 -13.42 10.18 -2.16
C SER A 312 -11.90 10.34 -2.16
N GLN A 313 -11.17 9.23 -2.03
CA GLN A 313 -9.70 9.23 -2.09
C GLN A 313 -9.19 9.62 -3.48
N PHE A 314 -9.81 9.13 -4.56
CA PHE A 314 -9.47 9.54 -5.92
C PHE A 314 -9.76 11.00 -6.20
N GLY A 315 -10.87 11.54 -5.66
CA GLY A 315 -11.18 12.97 -5.75
C GLY A 315 -10.14 13.84 -5.03
N LEU A 316 -9.69 13.41 -3.85
CA LEU A 316 -8.60 14.07 -3.12
C LEU A 316 -7.26 13.96 -3.86
N LEU A 317 -6.96 12.77 -4.42
CA LEU A 317 -5.75 12.53 -5.21
C LEU A 317 -5.72 13.40 -6.47
N HIS A 318 -6.84 13.51 -7.20
CA HIS A 318 -6.96 14.40 -8.36
C HIS A 318 -6.62 15.85 -7.98
N ARG A 319 -7.22 16.38 -6.91
CA ARG A 319 -6.98 17.75 -6.44
C ARG A 319 -5.55 17.96 -5.95
N PHE A 320 -4.97 16.95 -5.31
CA PHE A 320 -3.57 16.97 -4.89
C PHE A 320 -2.66 17.09 -6.10
N ILE A 321 -2.79 16.21 -7.10
CA ILE A 321 -2.03 16.27 -8.35
C ILE A 321 -2.20 17.63 -9.04
N HIS A 322 -3.44 18.15 -9.11
CA HIS A 322 -3.68 19.48 -9.68
C HIS A 322 -2.87 20.56 -8.93
N SER A 323 -2.96 20.57 -7.60
CA SER A 323 -2.32 21.60 -6.77
C SER A 323 -0.79 21.59 -6.87
N THR A 324 -0.17 20.40 -6.96
CA THR A 324 1.28 20.22 -6.99
C THR A 324 1.88 20.35 -8.38
N THR A 325 1.05 20.41 -9.44
CA THR A 325 1.49 20.60 -10.84
C THR A 325 1.02 21.92 -11.45
N ALA A 326 0.39 22.78 -10.66
CA ALA A 326 -0.25 24.02 -11.13
C ALA A 326 0.75 25.06 -11.71
N GLN A 327 2.05 24.92 -11.44
CA GLN A 327 3.08 25.91 -11.79
C GLN A 327 3.96 25.50 -12.98
N ASP A 328 3.68 24.36 -13.60
CA ASP A 328 4.49 23.82 -14.70
C ASP A 328 3.60 23.04 -15.69
N THR A 329 4.24 22.43 -16.68
CA THR A 329 3.61 21.49 -17.63
C THR A 329 4.39 20.18 -17.71
N ASP A 330 5.19 19.86 -16.69
CA ASP A 330 5.98 18.62 -16.67
C ASP A 330 5.03 17.42 -16.62
N PRO A 331 5.35 16.32 -17.32
CA PRO A 331 4.44 15.19 -17.40
C PRO A 331 4.29 14.47 -16.06
N ILE A 332 3.22 13.68 -15.95
CA ILE A 332 2.82 13.02 -14.71
C ILE A 332 2.77 11.51 -14.89
N LEU A 333 3.38 10.81 -13.94
CA LEU A 333 3.24 9.37 -13.75
C LEU A 333 2.60 9.12 -12.38
N LEU A 334 1.42 8.48 -12.37
CA LEU A 334 0.76 8.01 -11.14
C LEU A 334 0.87 6.48 -11.09
N THR A 335 1.44 5.95 -10.01
CA THR A 335 1.65 4.52 -9.82
C THR A 335 1.13 4.01 -8.49
N GLY A 336 1.03 2.69 -8.35
CA GLY A 336 0.75 2.03 -7.08
C GLY A 336 -0.46 1.11 -7.13
N ASP A 337 -0.74 0.52 -5.97
CA ASP A 337 -1.93 -0.29 -5.71
C ASP A 337 -3.13 0.63 -5.47
N LEU A 338 -4.00 0.75 -6.48
CA LEU A 338 -5.20 1.57 -6.39
C LEU A 338 -6.42 0.79 -5.89
N ASN A 339 -6.25 -0.49 -5.50
CA ASN A 339 -7.30 -1.37 -4.98
C ASN A 339 -8.59 -1.38 -5.81
N VAL A 340 -8.45 -1.20 -7.13
CA VAL A 340 -9.54 -1.26 -8.10
C VAL A 340 -9.19 -2.31 -9.12
N ASP A 341 -9.89 -3.43 -9.06
CA ASP A 341 -9.80 -4.44 -10.10
C ASP A 341 -10.37 -3.89 -11.40
N ALA A 342 -9.50 -3.69 -12.39
CA ALA A 342 -9.94 -3.19 -13.69
C ALA A 342 -10.46 -4.26 -14.62
N SER A 343 -10.23 -5.54 -14.33
CA SER A 343 -10.74 -6.61 -15.16
C SER A 343 -12.22 -6.85 -14.89
N ALA A 344 -13.03 -6.94 -15.95
CA ALA A 344 -14.38 -7.46 -15.83
C ALA A 344 -14.36 -9.00 -15.98
N HIS A 345 -14.61 -9.73 -14.90
CA HIS A 345 -14.50 -11.21 -14.85
C HIS A 345 -15.66 -11.99 -15.49
N ASN A 346 -16.51 -11.32 -16.28
CA ASN A 346 -17.72 -11.93 -16.84
C ASN A 346 -17.53 -12.49 -18.26
N GLN A 347 -16.31 -12.57 -18.78
CA GLN A 347 -16.01 -13.09 -20.12
C GLN A 347 -14.79 -14.02 -20.06
N SER A 348 -14.76 -15.02 -20.94
CA SER A 348 -13.72 -16.06 -21.06
C SER A 348 -12.31 -15.51 -21.31
N THR A 349 -12.19 -14.22 -21.61
CA THR A 349 -10.95 -13.46 -21.71
C THR A 349 -11.12 -12.10 -21.00
N PRO A 350 -10.23 -11.71 -20.08
CA PRO A 350 -10.33 -10.47 -19.31
C PRO A 350 -9.91 -9.25 -20.14
N THR A 351 -10.64 -8.93 -21.20
CA THR A 351 -10.33 -7.79 -22.09
C THR A 351 -11.15 -6.53 -21.80
N ALA A 352 -12.29 -6.68 -21.12
CA ALA A 352 -13.18 -5.57 -20.81
C ALA A 352 -12.80 -4.88 -19.48
N SER A 353 -12.91 -3.56 -19.48
CA SER A 353 -12.72 -2.73 -18.28
C SER A 353 -13.91 -2.85 -17.33
N SER A 354 -13.64 -2.98 -16.03
CA SER A 354 -14.67 -2.99 -14.99
C SER A 354 -15.29 -1.59 -14.83
N LYS A 355 -16.53 -1.55 -14.35
CA LYS A 355 -17.23 -0.29 -14.07
C LYS A 355 -16.47 0.55 -13.03
N ALA A 356 -15.96 -0.10 -11.98
CA ALA A 356 -15.20 0.56 -10.92
C ALA A 356 -13.93 1.24 -11.47
N TYR A 357 -13.24 0.59 -12.40
CA TYR A 357 -12.09 1.18 -13.08
C TYR A 357 -12.46 2.37 -13.94
N THR A 358 -13.51 2.28 -14.77
CA THR A 358 -13.93 3.43 -15.59
C THR A 358 -14.29 4.63 -14.72
N GLN A 359 -14.99 4.40 -13.60
CA GLN A 359 -15.34 5.45 -12.64
C GLN A 359 -14.11 6.03 -11.93
N MET A 360 -13.14 5.20 -11.55
CA MET A 360 -11.85 5.68 -11.04
C MET A 360 -11.15 6.59 -12.05
N MET A 361 -11.06 6.17 -13.32
CA MET A 361 -10.43 6.95 -14.38
C MET A 361 -11.16 8.27 -14.62
N ASP A 362 -12.50 8.29 -14.58
CA ASP A 362 -13.29 9.51 -14.74
C ASP A 362 -13.07 10.51 -13.58
N ILE A 363 -13.00 10.03 -12.33
CA ILE A 363 -12.68 10.88 -11.17
C ILE A 363 -11.25 11.42 -11.28
N LEU A 364 -10.26 10.55 -11.54
CA LEU A 364 -8.85 10.96 -11.68
C LEU A 364 -8.63 11.93 -12.84
N SER A 365 -9.44 11.83 -13.90
CA SER A 365 -9.42 12.74 -15.04
C SER A 365 -10.14 14.07 -14.76
N GLY A 366 -10.80 14.21 -13.61
CA GLY A 366 -11.59 15.39 -13.22
C GLY A 366 -12.99 15.45 -13.82
N LYS A 367 -13.47 14.41 -14.51
CA LYS A 367 -14.83 14.34 -15.06
C LYS A 367 -15.89 14.08 -13.99
N GLY A 368 -15.48 13.43 -12.90
CA GLY A 368 -16.37 13.02 -11.82
C GLY A 368 -17.28 11.85 -12.21
N VAL A 369 -18.17 11.47 -11.30
CA VAL A 369 -19.10 10.35 -11.47
C VAL A 369 -20.49 10.77 -11.02
N TRP A 370 -21.51 10.41 -11.79
CA TRP A 370 -22.90 10.67 -11.45
C TRP A 370 -23.35 9.86 -10.23
N ASP A 371 -23.82 10.53 -9.19
CA ASP A 371 -24.45 9.91 -8.03
C ASP A 371 -25.98 9.97 -8.18
N THR A 372 -26.60 8.80 -8.28
CA THR A 372 -28.05 8.70 -8.47
C THR A 372 -28.85 9.12 -7.25
N SER A 373 -28.27 9.03 -6.04
CA SER A 373 -28.94 9.38 -4.78
C SER A 373 -28.93 10.89 -4.54
N LEU A 374 -27.85 11.56 -4.92
CA LEU A 374 -27.69 13.01 -4.79
C LEU A 374 -28.16 13.78 -6.03
N HIS A 375 -28.36 13.08 -7.15
CA HIS A 375 -28.74 13.67 -8.43
C HIS A 375 -27.74 14.73 -8.92
N GLU A 376 -26.44 14.48 -8.70
CA GLU A 376 -25.35 15.36 -9.10
C GLU A 376 -24.10 14.59 -9.49
N THR A 377 -23.20 15.24 -10.23
CA THR A 377 -21.87 14.69 -10.55
C THR A 377 -20.90 14.99 -9.43
N MET A 378 -20.51 13.96 -8.69
CA MET A 378 -19.53 14.04 -7.61
C MET A 378 -18.10 14.06 -8.17
N TRP A 379 -17.20 14.78 -7.49
CA TRP A 379 -15.76 14.85 -7.82
C TRP A 379 -15.44 15.38 -9.22
N ASN A 380 -16.36 16.15 -9.80
CA ASN A 380 -16.09 16.90 -11.01
C ASN A 380 -15.20 18.12 -10.70
N ASP A 381 -14.14 18.31 -11.48
CA ASP A 381 -13.27 19.49 -11.42
C ASP A 381 -13.44 20.30 -12.73
N THR A 382 -12.73 21.41 -12.90
CA THR A 382 -12.56 22.08 -14.21
C THR A 382 -11.24 21.70 -14.87
N TRP A 383 -10.24 21.33 -14.07
CA TRP A 383 -8.99 20.80 -14.57
C TRP A 383 -9.18 19.37 -15.07
N ARG A 384 -8.58 19.07 -16.22
CA ARG A 384 -8.70 17.76 -16.88
C ARG A 384 -7.33 17.18 -17.09
N VAL A 385 -7.23 15.87 -16.87
CA VAL A 385 -6.03 15.09 -17.14
C VAL A 385 -6.39 13.99 -18.11
N ASP A 386 -5.62 13.89 -19.19
CA ASP A 386 -5.73 12.79 -20.16
C ASP A 386 -4.82 11.64 -19.72
N TRP A 387 -5.39 10.74 -18.91
CA TRP A 387 -4.68 9.57 -18.41
C TRP A 387 -4.65 8.45 -19.43
N LYS A 388 -3.46 7.90 -19.66
CA LYS A 388 -3.23 6.64 -20.36
C LYS A 388 -2.83 5.57 -19.36
N ASP A 389 -3.61 4.50 -19.30
CA ASP A 389 -3.22 3.31 -18.56
C ASP A 389 -2.17 2.56 -19.37
N MET A 390 -0.93 2.61 -18.89
CA MET A 390 0.21 2.07 -19.62
C MET A 390 0.22 0.53 -19.59
N GLY A 391 -0.40 -0.11 -18.60
CA GLY A 391 -0.59 -1.56 -18.59
C GLY A 391 -1.56 -1.96 -19.71
N TYR A 392 -2.75 -1.36 -19.72
CA TYR A 392 -3.75 -1.65 -20.76
C TYR A 392 -3.26 -1.30 -22.17
N THR A 393 -2.59 -0.15 -22.33
CA THR A 393 -2.01 0.29 -23.61
C THR A 393 -0.98 -0.70 -24.13
N THR A 394 -0.19 -1.33 -23.25
CA THR A 394 0.87 -2.26 -23.63
C THR A 394 0.34 -3.65 -23.97
N PHE A 395 -0.57 -4.17 -23.15
CA PHE A 395 -1.00 -5.56 -23.24
C PHE A 395 -2.32 -5.76 -23.99
N GLY A 396 -3.07 -4.69 -24.27
CA GLY A 396 -4.42 -4.74 -24.85
C GLY A 396 -5.48 -5.31 -23.90
N HIS A 397 -5.13 -5.53 -22.63
CA HIS A 397 -5.99 -6.02 -21.57
C HIS A 397 -5.44 -5.56 -20.21
N HIS A 398 -6.23 -5.73 -19.14
CA HIS A 398 -5.80 -5.43 -17.78
C HIS A 398 -4.98 -6.61 -17.24
N PRO A 399 -3.66 -6.44 -17.02
CA PRO A 399 -2.81 -7.54 -16.59
C PRO A 399 -3.16 -7.96 -15.15
N VAL A 400 -3.07 -9.25 -14.86
CA VAL A 400 -3.21 -9.77 -13.49
C VAL A 400 -2.02 -9.29 -12.66
N THR A 401 -2.30 -8.68 -11.51
CA THR A 401 -1.27 -8.25 -10.56
C THR A 401 -1.51 -8.80 -9.16
N PHE A 402 -2.63 -9.47 -8.91
CA PHE A 402 -2.95 -10.04 -7.60
C PHE A 402 -3.76 -11.34 -7.75
N GLY A 403 -3.49 -12.30 -6.85
CA GLY A 403 -4.24 -13.56 -6.80
C GLY A 403 -4.15 -14.38 -8.09
N ASP A 404 -2.97 -14.45 -8.71
CA ASP A 404 -2.75 -15.17 -9.97
C ASP A 404 -2.83 -16.71 -9.82
N LYS A 405 -2.89 -17.41 -10.95
CA LYS A 405 -2.89 -18.87 -11.04
C LYS A 405 -1.81 -19.39 -11.98
N LEU A 406 -1.37 -20.62 -11.72
CA LEU A 406 -0.48 -21.39 -12.58
C LEU A 406 -1.21 -22.62 -13.10
N ILE A 407 -0.80 -23.07 -14.29
CA ILE A 407 -1.25 -24.34 -14.83
C ILE A 407 -0.14 -25.36 -14.62
N VAL A 408 -0.37 -26.32 -13.73
CA VAL A 408 0.56 -27.42 -13.44
C VAL A 408 -0.13 -28.73 -13.77
N ASN A 409 0.42 -29.49 -14.72
CA ASN A 409 -0.18 -30.76 -15.18
C ASN A 409 -1.67 -30.62 -15.55
N HIS A 410 -2.02 -29.58 -16.33
CA HIS A 410 -3.40 -29.26 -16.73
C HIS A 410 -4.36 -28.92 -15.57
N THR A 411 -3.84 -28.70 -14.36
CA THR A 411 -4.62 -28.28 -13.20
C THR A 411 -4.28 -26.84 -12.86
N GLU A 412 -5.31 -26.03 -12.63
CA GLU A 412 -5.12 -24.67 -12.14
C GLU A 412 -4.82 -24.71 -10.64
N VAL A 413 -3.72 -24.08 -10.26
CA VAL A 413 -3.29 -23.95 -8.86
C VAL A 413 -2.93 -22.49 -8.57
N PRO A 414 -3.07 -22.00 -7.33
CA PRO A 414 -2.65 -20.64 -7.00
C PRO A 414 -1.17 -20.43 -7.29
N ALA A 415 -0.81 -19.26 -7.84
CA ALA A 415 0.58 -18.94 -8.13
C ALA A 415 1.43 -18.70 -6.86
N GLU A 416 0.76 -18.25 -5.80
CA GLU A 416 1.33 -17.90 -4.51
C GLU A 416 0.40 -18.44 -3.41
N THR A 417 0.96 -19.07 -2.39
CA THR A 417 0.19 -19.60 -1.26
C THR A 417 0.78 -19.30 0.11
N ALA A 418 2.00 -18.73 0.18
CA ALA A 418 2.66 -18.43 1.43
C ALA A 418 2.16 -17.10 2.03
N LEU A 419 1.88 -16.10 1.19
CA LEU A 419 1.49 -14.74 1.59
C LEU A 419 0.00 -14.47 1.36
N THR A 420 -0.52 -14.86 0.21
CA THR A 420 -1.90 -14.60 -0.21
C THR A 420 -2.86 -15.45 0.61
N HIS A 421 -3.90 -14.82 1.17
CA HIS A 421 -4.91 -15.53 1.93
C HIS A 421 -5.77 -16.41 1.00
N THR A 422 -6.30 -17.53 1.53
CA THR A 422 -6.93 -18.60 0.74
C THR A 422 -8.19 -18.17 0.00
N ASP A 423 -8.89 -17.13 0.47
CA ASP A 423 -10.09 -16.56 -0.17
C ASP A 423 -9.77 -15.63 -1.35
N GLN A 424 -8.50 -15.22 -1.50
CA GLN A 424 -8.01 -14.36 -2.58
C GLN A 424 -7.24 -15.16 -3.65
N TRP A 425 -7.10 -16.48 -3.48
CA TRP A 425 -6.44 -17.34 -4.45
C TRP A 425 -7.18 -17.35 -5.79
N MET A 426 -6.43 -17.22 -6.89
CA MET A 426 -6.94 -17.33 -8.26
C MET A 426 -8.08 -16.35 -8.57
N THR A 427 -8.11 -15.20 -7.89
CA THR A 427 -9.05 -14.10 -8.17
C THR A 427 -8.68 -13.31 -9.41
N LEU A 428 -7.43 -13.40 -9.87
CA LEU A 428 -6.93 -12.82 -11.13
C LEU A 428 -7.15 -11.30 -11.23
N GLN A 429 -7.03 -10.58 -10.12
CA GLN A 429 -7.33 -9.16 -10.07
C GLN A 429 -6.21 -8.31 -10.68
N SER A 430 -6.59 -7.18 -11.24
CA SER A 430 -5.68 -6.16 -11.76
C SER A 430 -5.77 -4.91 -10.88
N LEU A 431 -4.95 -4.81 -9.84
CA LEU A 431 -5.06 -3.77 -8.81
C LEU A 431 -4.04 -2.64 -8.97
N ASP A 432 -2.86 -2.98 -9.48
CA ASP A 432 -1.72 -2.09 -9.60
C ASP A 432 -1.75 -1.32 -10.93
N ARG A 433 -1.28 -0.06 -10.91
CA ARG A 433 -1.36 0.83 -12.08
C ARG A 433 -0.06 1.57 -12.35
N ILE A 434 0.12 1.87 -13.64
CA ILE A 434 1.01 2.92 -14.16
C ILE A 434 0.16 3.80 -15.09
N LEU A 435 -0.24 4.97 -14.60
CA LEU A 435 -1.05 5.94 -15.35
C LEU A 435 -0.16 7.10 -15.78
N TRP A 436 -0.17 7.38 -17.09
CA TRP A 436 0.66 8.40 -17.71
C TRP A 436 -0.19 9.57 -18.23
N ALA A 437 0.20 10.79 -17.91
CA ALA A 437 -0.33 12.00 -18.52
C ALA A 437 0.83 12.82 -19.10
N SER A 438 0.92 12.88 -20.43
CA SER A 438 2.01 13.56 -21.12
C SER A 438 2.00 15.08 -20.95
N ARG A 439 0.82 15.67 -20.70
CA ARG A 439 0.62 17.14 -20.64
C ARG A 439 1.25 17.86 -21.84
N ASN A 440 1.07 17.26 -23.03
CA ASN A 440 1.61 17.71 -24.32
C ASN A 440 3.13 17.64 -24.50
N THR A 441 3.87 16.99 -23.59
CA THR A 441 5.29 16.72 -23.84
C THR A 441 5.46 15.77 -25.02
N THR A 442 6.48 16.03 -25.84
CA THR A 442 7.01 15.11 -26.87
C THR A 442 8.40 14.62 -26.51
N GLU A 443 8.93 15.02 -25.35
CA GLU A 443 10.32 14.81 -24.94
C GLU A 443 10.47 13.63 -23.99
N LEU A 444 9.35 13.12 -23.47
CA LEU A 444 9.28 11.98 -22.57
C LEU A 444 8.19 11.02 -23.02
N ALA A 445 8.49 9.73 -22.97
CA ALA A 445 7.52 8.67 -23.24
C ALA A 445 7.71 7.49 -22.29
N ILE A 446 6.63 6.78 -22.01
CA ILE A 446 6.63 5.56 -21.22
C ILE A 446 6.61 4.37 -22.17
N HIS A 447 7.60 3.49 -22.04
CA HIS A 447 7.76 2.30 -22.87
C HIS A 447 8.10 1.08 -22.02
N ASN A 448 8.06 -0.09 -22.65
CA ASN A 448 8.50 -1.36 -22.06
C ASN A 448 7.86 -1.62 -20.68
N VAL A 449 6.53 -1.53 -20.62
CA VAL A 449 5.80 -1.87 -19.39
C VAL A 449 5.86 -3.37 -19.19
N THR A 450 6.28 -3.81 -18.02
CA THR A 450 6.36 -5.23 -17.64
C THR A 450 5.61 -5.49 -16.35
N ILE A 451 5.12 -6.73 -16.21
CA ILE A 451 4.61 -7.27 -14.96
C ILE A 451 5.75 -8.07 -14.33
N GLU A 452 6.01 -7.81 -13.06
CA GLU A 452 7.15 -8.33 -12.33
C GLU A 452 6.68 -9.19 -11.16
N PRO A 453 6.45 -10.51 -11.35
CA PRO A 453 6.04 -11.39 -10.26
C PRO A 453 7.06 -11.47 -9.12
N PHE A 454 8.34 -11.21 -9.43
CA PHE A 454 9.47 -11.45 -8.53
C PHE A 454 9.42 -12.84 -7.88
N ALA A 455 9.08 -13.85 -8.68
CA ALA A 455 9.02 -15.22 -8.22
C ALA A 455 10.43 -15.75 -7.95
N VAL A 456 10.62 -16.35 -6.77
CA VAL A 456 11.92 -16.90 -6.33
C VAL A 456 12.44 -17.94 -7.31
N ARG A 457 11.53 -18.73 -7.88
CA ARG A 457 11.86 -19.77 -8.87
C ARG A 457 12.53 -19.20 -10.12
N ASP A 458 12.22 -17.97 -10.51
CA ASP A 458 12.64 -17.35 -11.77
C ASP A 458 13.92 -16.52 -11.62
N ASN A 459 14.34 -16.22 -10.38
CA ASN A 459 15.58 -15.48 -10.14
C ASN A 459 16.82 -16.31 -10.50
N THR A 460 17.54 -15.87 -11.54
CA THR A 460 18.73 -16.55 -12.07
C THR A 460 19.99 -16.37 -11.23
N ALA A 461 20.03 -15.37 -10.34
CA ALA A 461 21.15 -15.14 -9.42
C ALA A 461 21.17 -16.12 -8.24
N LEU A 462 20.12 -16.92 -8.04
CA LEU A 462 20.01 -17.90 -6.96
C LEU A 462 20.25 -19.32 -7.44
N THR A 463 21.08 -20.07 -6.72
CA THR A 463 21.25 -21.51 -6.94
C THR A 463 19.99 -22.28 -6.55
N LYS A 464 19.84 -23.51 -7.06
CA LYS A 464 18.74 -24.41 -6.67
C LYS A 464 18.68 -24.61 -5.15
N GLN A 465 19.83 -24.74 -4.48
CA GLN A 465 19.85 -24.89 -3.01
C GLN A 465 19.45 -23.60 -2.29
N GLN A 466 19.78 -22.42 -2.82
CA GLN A 466 19.34 -21.15 -2.24
C GLN A 466 17.83 -20.95 -2.39
N LYS A 467 17.28 -21.26 -3.57
CA LYS A 467 15.83 -21.23 -3.81
C LYS A 467 15.07 -22.17 -2.87
N ALA A 468 15.57 -23.39 -2.69
CA ALA A 468 14.96 -24.38 -1.80
C ALA A 468 14.97 -23.97 -0.31
N LYS A 469 15.81 -23.00 0.09
CA LYS A 469 15.84 -22.46 1.46
C LYS A 469 14.87 -21.30 1.67
N MET A 470 14.28 -20.75 0.61
CA MET A 470 13.30 -19.68 0.75
C MET A 470 11.94 -20.28 1.08
N HIS A 471 11.26 -19.68 2.06
CA HIS A 471 9.97 -20.14 2.55
C HIS A 471 8.78 -19.42 1.91
N PHE A 472 9.05 -18.56 0.92
CA PHE A 472 8.06 -17.83 0.13
C PHE A 472 8.33 -18.10 -1.35
N SER A 473 7.28 -18.16 -2.16
CA SER A 473 7.39 -18.38 -3.62
C SER A 473 7.67 -17.10 -4.39
N GLN A 474 7.27 -15.95 -3.84
CA GLN A 474 7.48 -14.63 -4.43
C GLN A 474 7.58 -13.53 -3.34
N ILE A 475 7.90 -12.30 -3.73
CA ILE A 475 8.27 -11.22 -2.80
C ILE A 475 7.09 -10.45 -2.20
N SER A 476 5.92 -10.52 -2.81
CA SER A 476 4.71 -9.88 -2.33
C SER A 476 3.50 -10.69 -2.77
N ASP A 477 2.34 -10.55 -2.13
CA ASP A 477 1.08 -11.09 -2.67
C ASP A 477 0.63 -10.38 -3.96
N HIS A 478 1.19 -9.21 -4.23
CA HIS A 478 1.10 -8.50 -5.51
C HIS A 478 2.30 -8.76 -6.42
N TYR A 479 2.08 -8.61 -7.72
CA TYR A 479 3.14 -8.43 -8.71
C TYR A 479 3.53 -6.95 -8.79
N GLY A 480 4.80 -6.67 -9.07
CA GLY A 480 5.24 -5.32 -9.42
C GLY A 480 4.84 -4.96 -10.85
N MET A 481 4.81 -3.66 -11.14
CA MET A 481 4.77 -3.16 -12.52
C MET A 481 5.98 -2.26 -12.74
N SER A 482 6.69 -2.47 -13.85
CA SER A 482 7.85 -1.64 -14.20
C SER A 482 7.69 -1.00 -15.57
N CYS A 483 8.40 0.10 -15.81
CA CYS A 483 8.45 0.75 -17.12
C CYS A 483 9.75 1.52 -17.33
N ASN A 484 10.06 1.78 -18.59
CA ASN A 484 11.15 2.67 -18.99
C ASN A 484 10.58 4.07 -19.25
N VAL A 485 11.08 5.06 -18.54
CA VAL A 485 10.88 6.48 -18.89
C VAL A 485 11.96 6.86 -19.91
N GLN A 486 11.58 6.98 -21.17
CA GLN A 486 12.46 7.32 -22.28
C GLN A 486 12.47 8.82 -22.54
N LEU A 487 13.66 9.39 -22.68
CA LEU A 487 13.91 10.75 -23.14
C LEU A 487 14.07 10.72 -24.66
N LEU A 488 13.26 11.51 -25.38
CA LEU A 488 13.16 11.55 -26.83
C LEU A 488 13.95 12.70 -27.46
#